data_AF-A0A0L8FU67-F1
#
_entry.id   AF-A0A0L8FU67-F1
#
_cell.length_a   1.000
_cell.length_b   1.000
_cell.length_c   1.000
_cell.angle_alpha   90.00
_cell.angle_beta   90.00
_cell.angle_gamma   90.00
#
_symmetry.space_group_name_H-M   'P 1'
#
loop_
_entity.id
_entity.type
_entity.pdbx_description
1 polymer ?
#
loop_
_entity_poly.entity_id
_entity_poly.type
_entity_poly.pdbx_seq_one_letter_code
_entity_poly.pdbx_strand_id
1 'polypeptide(L)' 'CRFVIKYRHCDGVLKVKLTDDSVCVQYKTEHAQDIKRLEKLTNQLMRHMALKEGK' A
#
# COMPACT_ATOMS: atom_id res chain seq x y z
N CYS A 1 5.05 11.20 4.17
CA CYS A 1 5.11 9.90 3.46
C CYS A 1 3.83 9.66 2.66
N ARG A 2 3.93 9.07 1.48
CA ARG A 2 2.84 8.83 0.53
C ARG A 2 2.79 7.35 0.14
N PHE A 3 1.63 6.74 0.31
CA PHE A 3 1.33 5.35 -0.05
C PHE A 3 0.42 5.31 -1.27
N VAL A 4 0.80 4.57 -2.32
CA VAL A 4 0.09 4.52 -3.61
C VAL A 4 -0.13 3.06 -4.02
N ILE A 5 -1.36 2.75 -4.43
CA ILE A 5 -1.73 1.46 -5.00
C ILE A 5 -2.25 1.70 -6.43
N LYS A 6 -1.80 0.87 -7.38
CA LYS A 6 -2.29 0.84 -8.76
C LYS A 6 -2.65 -0.59 -9.15
N TYR A 7 -3.91 -0.81 -9.46
CA TYR A 7 -4.41 -2.08 -10.01
C TYR A 7 -4.63 -1.95 -11.52
N ARG A 8 -4.20 -2.95 -12.29
CA ARG A 8 -4.47 -3.04 -13.73
C ARG A 8 -5.14 -4.37 -14.01
N HIS A 9 -6.46 -4.32 -14.22
CA HIS A 9 -7.28 -5.53 -14.40
C HIS A 9 -6.86 -6.35 -15.62
N CYS A 10 -6.61 -5.71 -16.77
CA CYS A 10 -6.20 -6.39 -18.01
C CYS A 10 -4.92 -7.22 -17.86
N ASP A 11 -4.03 -6.83 -16.94
CA ASP A 11 -2.77 -7.53 -16.70
C ASP A 11 -2.86 -8.48 -15.49
N GLY A 12 -3.92 -8.39 -14.66
CA GLY A 12 -3.98 -9.07 -13.37
C GLY A 12 -2.94 -8.58 -12.34
N VAL A 13 -2.34 -7.41 -12.57
CA VAL A 13 -1.20 -6.92 -11.78
C VAL A 13 -1.64 -5.87 -10.76
N LEU A 14 -1.07 -5.97 -9.56
CA LEU A 14 -1.10 -4.96 -8.51
C LEU A 14 0.29 -4.37 -8.29
N LYS A 15 0.40 -3.04 -8.31
CA LYS A 15 1.62 -2.30 -7.99
C LYS A 15 1.40 -1.43 -6.76
N VAL A 16 2.33 -1.49 -5.82
CA VAL A 16 2.31 -0.75 -4.56
C VAL A 16 3.60 0.07 -4.45
N LYS A 17 3.48 1.31 -3.99
CA LYS A 17 4.61 2.22 -3.76
C LYS A 17 4.44 2.95 -2.44
N LEU A 18 5.47 2.96 -1.62
CA LEU A 18 5.58 3.82 -0.43
C LEU A 18 6.81 4.71 -0.60
N THR A 19 6.64 6.01 -0.39
CA THR A 19 7.75 6.96 -0.53
C THR A 19 7.61 8.15 0.40
N ASP A 20 8.72 8.69 0.86
CA ASP A 20 8.86 9.98 1.53
C ASP A 20 9.57 11.01 0.62
N ASP A 21 9.56 10.76 -0.69
CA ASP A 21 10.25 11.49 -1.76
C ASP A 21 11.80 11.44 -1.69
N SER A 22 12.39 10.81 -0.65
CA SER A 22 13.82 10.51 -0.57
C SER A 22 14.11 9.03 -0.85
N VAL A 23 13.32 8.14 -0.23
CA VAL A 23 13.38 6.69 -0.41
C VAL A 23 12.06 6.21 -1.01
N CYS A 24 12.15 5.22 -1.89
CA CYS A 24 11.00 4.64 -2.58
C CYS A 24 11.06 3.12 -2.51
N VAL A 25 10.08 2.52 -1.82
CA VAL A 25 9.89 1.06 -1.77
C VAL A 25 8.74 0.69 -2.69
N GLN A 26 8.96 -0.29 -3.55
CA GLN A 26 8.00 -0.74 -4.55
C GLN A 26 7.79 -2.25 -4.49
N TYR A 27 6.55 -2.67 -4.70
CA TYR A 27 6.16 -4.08 -4.74
C TYR A 27 5.18 -4.32 -5.88
N LYS A 28 5.44 -5.35 -6.70
CA LYS A 28 4.58 -5.81 -7.78
C LYS A 28 4.17 -7.25 -7.49
N THR A 29 2.89 -7.56 -7.60
CA THR A 29 2.37 -8.93 -7.47
C THR A 29 1.24 -9.19 -8.46
N GLU A 30 1.11 -10.44 -8.88
CA GLU A 30 0.00 -11.01 -9.66
C GLU A 30 -0.79 -12.01 -8.80
N HIS A 31 -0.34 -12.28 -7.57
CA HIS A 31 -0.95 -13.25 -6.69
C HIS A 31 -2.15 -12.65 -5.95
N ALA A 32 -3.33 -13.23 -6.18
CA ALA A 32 -4.57 -12.78 -5.55
C ALA A 32 -4.54 -12.82 -4.01
N GLN A 33 -3.74 -13.71 -3.41
CA GLN A 33 -3.58 -13.81 -1.96
C GLN A 33 -2.98 -12.53 -1.34
N ASP A 34 -2.13 -11.84 -2.08
CA ASP A 34 -1.48 -10.61 -1.62
C ASP A 34 -2.44 -9.41 -1.62
N ILE A 35 -3.54 -9.47 -2.39
CA ILE A 35 -4.58 -8.43 -2.38
C ILE A 35 -5.15 -8.28 -0.96
N LYS A 36 -5.48 -9.40 -0.31
CA LYS A 36 -6.03 -9.39 1.06
C LYS A 36 -5.00 -8.92 2.09
N ARG A 37 -3.72 -9.23 1.88
CA ARG A 37 -2.62 -8.73 2.75
C ARG A 37 -2.47 -7.22 2.60
N LEU A 38 -2.52 -6.71 1.37
CA LEU A 38 -2.41 -5.29 1.07
C LEU A 38 -3.61 -4.49 1.61
N GLU A 39 -4.82 -5.03 1.51
CA GLU A 39 -6.02 -4.43 2.09
C GLU A 39 -5.87 -4.23 3.60
N LYS A 40 -5.40 -5.26 4.31
CA LYS A 40 -5.11 -5.18 5.76
C LYS A 40 -4.04 -4.13 6.08
N LEU A 41 -2.94 -4.09 5.32
CA LEU A 41 -1.89 -3.09 5.47
C LEU A 41 -2.44 -1.68 5.25
N THR A 42 -3.24 -1.48 4.20
CA THR A 42 -3.85 -0.18 3.88
C THR A 42 -4.74 0.29 5.02
N ASN A 43 -5.59 -0.61 5.55
CA ASN A 43 -6.43 -0.32 6.71
C ASN A 43 -5.63 0.05 7.97
N GLN A 44 -4.52 -0.64 8.24
CA GLN A 44 -3.62 -0.30 9.35
C GLN A 44 -2.99 1.08 9.15
N LEU A 45 -2.46 1.37 7.96
CA LEU A 45 -1.85 2.66 7.64
C LEU A 45 -2.86 3.79 7.78
N MET A 46 -4.09 3.63 7.29
CA MET A 46 -5.15 4.64 7.46
C MET A 46 -5.44 4.93 8.93
N ARG A 47 -5.51 3.89 9.78
CA ARG A 47 -5.69 4.06 11.23
C ARG A 47 -4.52 4.83 11.85
N HIS A 48 -3.29 4.45 11.54
CA HIS A 48 -2.10 5.12 12.06
C HIS A 48 -1.97 6.57 11.58
N MET A 49 -2.38 6.88 10.35
CA MET A 49 -2.38 8.26 9.83
C MET A 49 -3.46 9.13 10.48
N ALA A 50 -4.56 8.54 10.95
CA ALA A 50 -5.65 9.25 11.62
C ALA A 50 -5.46 9.37 13.14
N LEU A 51 -4.62 8.52 13.74
CA LEU A 51 -4.25 8.63 15.15
C LEU A 51 -3.41 9.91 15.33
N LYS A 52 -3.98 10.90 16.03
CA LYS A 52 -3.19 11.98 16.63
C LYS A 52 -2.34 11.33 17.71
N GLU A 53 -1.03 11.60 17.71
CA GLU A 53 -0.07 11.00 18.65
C GLU A 53 -0.68 10.92 20.06
N GLY A 54 -0.81 9.69 20.58
CA GLY A 54 -1.11 9.49 21.98
C GLY A 54 0.01 10.16 22.77
N LYS A 55 -0.39 10.99 23.74
CA LYS A 55 0.47 11.54 24.79
C LYS A 55 1.49 10.53 25.31
#